data_AF-A0A1W9SW57-F1
#
_entry.id   AF-A0A1W9SW57-F1
#
_cell.length_a   1.000
_cell.length_b   1.000
_cell.length_c   1.000
_cell.angle_alpha   90.00
_cell.angle_beta   90.00
_cell.angle_gamma   90.00
#
_symmetry.space_group_name_H-M   'P 1'
#
loop_
_entity.id
_entity.type
_entity.pdbx_description
1 polymer ?
#
loop_
_entity_poly.entity_id
_entity_poly.type
_entity_poly.pdbx_seq_one_letter_code
_entity_poly.pdbx_strand_id
1 'polypeptide(L)'
;MNLALKKNLVGLLVYPITDKQIERTWKTTEKTFLKLVDENKIVAIRENENIVLYEKLREKQVIKTHWIKKEYHAYHFGTKLLENTLGRKEFSFPKSLYTVFDTVKLMTNSNDLILDFHAGSGTTGHAILKLNEEDNGNRQFILVEQLNEHIDICIERIQKVIEQNNINDNFTYLEPKKYNQTFIE
;
A
#
# COMPACT_ATOMS: atom_id res chain seq x y z
N MET A 1 17.89 21.25 -5.84
CA MET A 1 17.09 22.22 -6.60
C MET A 1 17.97 23.27 -7.17
N ASN A 2 18.26 23.12 -8.47
CA ASN A 2 18.24 24.26 -9.35
C ASN A 2 16.77 24.67 -9.46
N LEU A 3 16.39 25.73 -8.76
CA LEU A 3 15.25 26.55 -9.12
C LEU A 3 15.82 27.56 -10.11
N ALA A 4 15.60 27.31 -11.39
CA ALA A 4 15.84 28.30 -12.42
C ALA A 4 14.54 28.50 -13.21
N LEU A 5 13.59 29.22 -12.60
CA LEU A 5 12.66 30.05 -13.36
C LEU A 5 13.47 31.26 -13.86
N LYS A 6 13.89 31.23 -15.13
CA LYS A 6 14.38 32.46 -15.77
C LYS A 6 13.24 33.47 -15.82
N LYS A 7 13.25 34.45 -14.92
CA LYS A 7 13.65 35.85 -15.16
C LYS A 7 13.24 36.64 -13.91
N ASN A 8 14.21 37.29 -13.26
CA ASN A 8 14.05 38.23 -12.15
C ASN A 8 13.76 37.65 -10.75
N LEU A 9 14.54 36.66 -10.30
CA LEU A 9 14.66 36.37 -8.87
C LEU A 9 16.14 36.37 -8.48
N VAL A 10 16.51 37.23 -7.55
CA VAL A 10 17.83 37.26 -6.89
C VAL A 10 17.92 35.98 -6.06
N GLY A 11 18.38 34.90 -6.69
CA GLY A 11 18.51 33.58 -6.08
C GLY A 11 19.96 33.22 -5.80
N LEU A 12 20.21 32.55 -4.67
CA LEU A 12 21.51 31.95 -4.37
C LEU A 12 21.63 30.61 -5.13
N LEU A 13 22.72 30.43 -5.88
CA LEU A 13 23.02 29.18 -6.56
C LEU A 13 23.70 28.21 -5.58
N VAL A 14 23.11 27.04 -5.36
CA VAL A 14 23.63 26.03 -4.43
C VAL A 14 23.88 24.72 -5.16
N TYR A 15 25.12 24.25 -5.12
CA TYR A 15 25.53 22.96 -5.66
C TYR A 15 25.54 21.90 -4.56
N PRO A 16 25.34 20.61 -4.89
CA PRO A 16 25.42 19.52 -3.92
C PRO A 16 26.88 19.21 -3.56
N ILE A 17 27.57 20.18 -2.96
CA ILE A 17 28.97 20.08 -2.54
C ILE A 17 28.99 20.19 -1.02
N THR A 18 29.67 19.25 -0.36
CA THR A 18 29.79 19.26 1.12
C THR A 18 30.86 20.26 1.57
N ASP A 19 30.87 20.64 2.85
CA ASP A 19 31.90 21.53 3.44
C ASP A 19 33.34 21.02 3.23
N LYS A 20 33.51 19.71 2.99
CA LYS A 20 34.80 19.06 2.67
C LYS A 20 35.16 19.08 1.17
N GLN A 21 34.47 19.89 0.35
CA GLN A 21 34.67 19.98 -1.11
C GLN A 21 34.44 18.65 -1.86
N ILE A 22 33.58 17.79 -1.31
CA ILE A 22 33.18 16.54 -1.98
C ILE A 22 31.87 16.78 -2.72
N GLU A 23 31.89 16.56 -4.04
CA GLU A 23 30.71 16.58 -4.89
C GLU A 23 29.76 15.42 -4.56
N ARG A 24 28.45 15.71 -4.57
CA ARG A 24 27.36 14.76 -4.36
C ARG A 24 26.37 14.85 -5.52
N THR A 25 25.43 13.91 -5.55
CA THR A 25 24.33 13.93 -6.51
C THR A 25 23.04 14.42 -5.86
N TRP A 26 22.15 15.00 -6.66
CA TRP A 26 20.81 15.32 -6.21
C TRP A 26 20.02 14.03 -5.95
N LYS A 27 19.36 13.94 -4.79
CA LYS A 27 18.53 12.77 -4.40
C LYS A 27 17.30 12.57 -5.29
N THR A 28 16.84 13.63 -5.96
CA THR A 28 15.60 13.64 -6.74
C THR A 28 15.71 14.53 -7.97
N THR A 29 14.80 14.34 -8.92
CA THR A 29 14.72 15.15 -10.15
C THR A 29 14.16 16.53 -9.89
N GLU A 30 14.37 17.49 -10.79
CA GLU A 30 13.84 18.86 -10.67
C GLU A 30 12.32 18.87 -10.49
N LYS A 31 11.58 18.15 -11.35
CA LYS A 31 10.12 18.09 -11.28
C LYS A 31 9.62 17.58 -9.92
N THR A 32 10.22 16.51 -9.41
CA THR A 32 9.86 15.95 -8.11
C THR A 32 10.28 16.89 -6.98
N PHE A 33 11.43 17.55 -7.07
CA PHE A 33 11.86 18.52 -6.07
C PHE A 33 10.86 19.65 -5.93
N LEU A 34 10.48 20.30 -7.04
CA LEU A 34 9.56 21.42 -7.04
C LEU A 34 8.21 21.01 -6.44
N LYS A 35 7.68 19.86 -6.84
CA LYS A 35 6.48 19.28 -6.23
C LYS A 35 6.61 19.13 -4.71
N LEU A 36 7.74 18.64 -4.20
CA LEU A 36 7.96 18.46 -2.76
C LEU A 36 8.12 19.80 -2.01
N VAL A 37 8.61 20.85 -2.68
CA VAL A 37 8.63 22.22 -2.12
C VAL A 37 7.22 22.78 -2.02
N ASP A 38 6.43 22.66 -3.09
CA ASP A 38 5.04 23.13 -3.13
C ASP A 38 4.19 22.42 -2.06
N GLU A 39 4.45 21.13 -1.83
CA GLU A 39 3.83 20.33 -0.77
C GLU A 39 4.41 20.58 0.63
N ASN A 40 5.33 21.54 0.79
CA ASN A 40 6.02 21.88 2.05
C ASN A 40 6.70 20.67 2.72
N LYS A 41 7.14 19.70 1.91
CA LYS A 41 7.88 18.50 2.32
C LYS A 41 9.39 18.71 2.31
N ILE A 42 9.89 19.60 1.46
CA ILE A 42 11.28 20.08 1.51
C ILE A 42 11.27 21.55 1.90
N VAL A 43 12.11 21.91 2.86
CA VAL A 43 12.33 23.30 3.30
C VAL A 43 13.81 23.63 3.26
N ALA A 44 14.13 24.86 2.84
CA ALA A 44 15.49 25.39 2.91
C ALA A 44 15.62 26.25 4.17
N ILE A 45 16.57 25.93 5.05
CA ILE A 45 16.86 26.68 6.27
C ILE A 45 18.28 27.21 6.17
N ARG A 46 18.48 28.47 6.57
CA ARG A 46 19.81 29.05 6.67
C ARG A 46 20.40 28.72 8.04
N GLU A 47 21.55 28.07 8.05
CA GLU A 47 22.29 27.73 9.26
C GLU A 47 23.73 28.26 9.10
N ASN A 48 24.08 29.24 9.93
CA ASN A 48 25.30 30.03 9.78
C ASN A 48 25.40 30.65 8.37
N GLU A 49 26.46 30.34 7.62
CA GLU A 49 26.67 30.79 6.24
C GLU A 49 26.07 29.83 5.19
N ASN A 50 25.60 28.66 5.62
CA ASN A 50 25.14 27.58 4.75
C ASN A 50 23.62 27.57 4.59
N ILE A 51 23.14 27.09 3.43
CA ILE A 51 21.74 26.72 3.22
C ILE A 51 21.64 25.21 3.32
N VAL A 52 20.86 24.73 4.29
CA VAL A 52 20.60 23.30 4.51
C VAL A 52 19.18 22.97 4.02
N LEU A 53 19.08 21.96 3.17
CA LEU A 53 17.79 21.44 2.72
C LEU A 53 17.34 20.33 3.67
N TYR A 54 16.21 20.55 4.33
CA TYR A 54 15.56 19.58 5.20
C TYR A 54 14.39 18.94 4.48
N GLU A 55 14.37 17.60 4.45
CA GLU A 55 13.22 16.82 4.01
C GLU A 55 12.43 16.38 5.24
N LYS A 56 11.15 16.76 5.32
CA LYS A 56 10.25 16.35 6.40
C LYS A 56 9.94 14.86 6.24
N LEU A 57 10.72 14.04 6.92
CA LEU A 57 10.44 12.61 7.05
C LEU A 57 9.21 12.42 7.94
N ARG A 58 8.14 11.88 7.37
CA ARG A 58 7.04 11.35 8.17
C ARG A 58 7.38 9.88 8.43
N GLU A 59 7.60 9.51 9.70
CA GLU A 59 7.95 8.13 10.12
C GLU A 59 7.03 7.05 9.50
N LYS A 60 5.79 7.42 9.19
CA LYS A 60 4.80 6.54 8.55
C LYS A 60 5.05 6.23 7.07
N GLN A 61 6.05 6.82 6.42
CA GLN A 61 6.29 6.66 4.97
C GLN A 61 7.41 5.68 4.61
N VAL A 62 8.27 5.27 5.56
CA VAL A 62 9.38 4.37 5.26
C VAL A 62 9.11 2.99 5.86
N ILE A 63 8.73 2.05 5.00
CA ILE A 63 8.64 0.64 5.37
C ILE A 63 10.03 0.03 5.23
N LYS A 64 10.54 -0.55 6.33
CA LYS A 64 11.87 -1.16 6.40
C LYS A 64 11.85 -2.53 5.71
N THR A 65 13.01 -3.05 5.34
CA THR A 65 13.15 -4.43 4.83
C THR A 65 12.68 -5.48 5.85
N HIS A 66 12.83 -5.20 7.16
CA HIS A 66 12.41 -6.09 8.24
C HIS A 66 11.12 -5.57 8.90
N TRP A 67 10.07 -6.37 8.81
CA TRP A 67 8.73 -6.00 9.26
C TRP A 67 8.49 -6.58 10.65
N ILE A 68 8.86 -5.80 11.67
CA ILE A 68 8.90 -6.26 13.08
C ILE A 68 7.79 -5.69 13.96
N LYS A 69 6.86 -4.93 13.37
CA LYS A 69 5.71 -4.39 14.13
C LYS A 69 4.78 -5.53 14.56
N LYS A 70 4.09 -5.33 15.69
CA LYS A 70 3.21 -6.34 16.30
C LYS A 70 2.05 -6.71 15.39
N GLU A 71 1.59 -5.74 14.61
CA GLU A 71 0.53 -5.80 13.60
C GLU A 71 0.78 -6.86 12.54
N TYR A 72 2.04 -7.20 12.26
CA TYR A 72 2.39 -8.25 11.29
C TYR A 72 2.24 -9.67 11.84
N HIS A 73 1.90 -9.82 13.13
CA HIS A 73 1.74 -11.12 13.77
C HIS A 73 0.46 -11.84 13.32
N ALA A 74 0.62 -12.92 12.57
CA ALA A 74 -0.50 -13.66 11.93
C ALA A 74 -1.53 -14.23 12.92
N TYR A 75 -1.14 -14.60 14.14
CA TYR A 75 -2.13 -15.09 15.11
C TYR A 75 -3.14 -14.01 15.55
N HIS A 76 -2.65 -12.81 15.90
CA HIS A 76 -3.52 -11.74 16.40
C HIS A 76 -4.26 -11.03 15.26
N PHE A 77 -3.56 -10.79 14.15
CA PHE A 77 -4.06 -9.98 13.05
C PHE A 77 -4.43 -10.78 11.81
N GLY A 78 -4.33 -12.10 11.89
CA GLY A 78 -4.90 -13.07 10.96
C GLY A 78 -5.96 -13.89 11.70
N THR A 79 -5.55 -14.83 12.55
CA THR A 79 -6.45 -15.84 13.15
C THR A 79 -7.54 -15.20 14.01
N LYS A 80 -7.19 -14.44 15.04
CA LYS A 80 -8.18 -13.78 15.92
C LYS A 80 -9.03 -12.77 15.17
N LEU A 81 -8.43 -12.03 14.23
CA LEU A 81 -9.17 -11.07 13.41
C LEU A 81 -10.25 -11.78 12.58
N LEU A 82 -9.90 -12.88 11.92
CA LEU A 82 -10.84 -13.67 11.14
C LEU A 82 -11.92 -14.32 12.02
N GLU A 83 -11.54 -14.87 13.16
CA GLU A 83 -12.47 -15.42 14.16
C GLU A 83 -13.50 -14.36 14.59
N ASN A 84 -13.05 -13.13 14.84
CA ASN A 84 -13.94 -12.02 15.21
C ASN A 84 -14.84 -11.60 14.04
N THR A 85 -14.34 -11.58 12.81
CA THR A 85 -15.14 -11.25 11.62
C THR A 85 -16.22 -12.31 11.39
N LEU A 86 -15.87 -13.60 11.46
CA LEU A 86 -16.80 -14.69 11.16
C LEU A 86 -17.68 -15.09 12.34
N GLY A 87 -17.24 -14.80 13.57
CA GLY A 87 -17.87 -15.27 14.81
C GLY A 87 -17.53 -16.74 15.14
N ARG A 88 -16.60 -17.36 14.40
CA ARG A 88 -16.21 -18.77 14.57
C ARG A 88 -14.82 -19.05 14.02
N LYS A 89 -14.21 -20.14 14.49
CA LYS A 89 -12.88 -20.58 14.08
C LYS A 89 -12.96 -21.66 13.01
N GLU A 90 -12.77 -21.27 11.75
CA GLU A 90 -12.89 -22.19 10.60
C GLU A 90 -11.70 -22.19 9.64
N PHE A 91 -10.71 -21.32 9.83
CA PHE A 91 -9.54 -21.26 8.94
C PHE A 91 -8.24 -21.39 9.73
N SER A 92 -7.33 -22.20 9.18
CA SER A 92 -6.00 -22.38 9.76
C SER A 92 -5.01 -21.43 9.11
N PHE A 93 -4.29 -20.66 9.93
CA PHE A 93 -3.16 -19.81 9.50
C PHE A 93 -3.49 -18.74 8.43
N PRO A 94 -4.55 -17.92 8.60
CA PRO A 94 -4.72 -16.76 7.73
C PRO A 94 -3.52 -15.81 7.88
N LYS A 95 -3.09 -15.17 6.78
CA LYS A 95 -2.05 -14.14 6.85
C LYS A 95 -2.52 -12.96 7.70
N SER A 96 -1.58 -12.24 8.31
CA SER A 96 -1.90 -10.97 8.97
C SER A 96 -2.47 -9.98 7.95
N LEU A 97 -3.60 -9.35 8.31
CA LEU A 97 -4.22 -8.27 7.55
C LEU A 97 -3.22 -7.15 7.25
N TYR A 98 -2.46 -6.72 8.26
CA TYR A 98 -1.57 -5.56 8.15
C TYR A 98 -0.33 -5.83 7.30
N THR A 99 0.14 -7.08 7.25
CA THR A 99 1.22 -7.44 6.33
C THR A 99 0.78 -7.30 4.89
N VAL A 100 -0.44 -7.75 4.56
CA VAL A 100 -0.96 -7.63 3.18
C VAL A 100 -1.33 -6.17 2.87
N PHE A 101 -1.96 -5.47 3.81
CA PHE A 101 -2.30 -4.05 3.70
C PHE A 101 -1.09 -3.18 3.37
N ASP A 102 -0.01 -3.28 4.15
CA ASP A 102 1.19 -2.48 3.90
C ASP A 102 1.86 -2.88 2.58
N THR A 103 1.80 -4.15 2.19
CA THR A 103 2.32 -4.62 0.89
C THR A 103 1.56 -3.96 -0.26
N VAL A 104 0.23 -4.00 -0.24
CA VAL A 104 -0.60 -3.36 -1.28
C VAL A 104 -0.35 -1.85 -1.31
N LYS A 105 -0.28 -1.20 -0.14
CA LYS A 105 -0.04 0.25 -0.02
C LYS A 105 1.29 0.69 -0.62
N LEU A 106 2.33 -0.16 -0.56
CA LEU A 106 3.64 0.13 -1.16
C LEU A 106 3.68 -0.10 -2.67
N MET A 107 2.97 -1.13 -3.14
CA MET A 107 3.17 -1.68 -4.48
C MET A 107 2.13 -1.19 -5.50
N THR A 108 1.10 -0.44 -5.06
CA THR A 108 -0.04 -0.06 -5.90
C THR A 108 -0.40 1.42 -5.76
N ASN A 109 -0.99 1.97 -6.82
CA ASN A 109 -1.70 3.24 -6.82
C ASN A 109 -3.18 3.05 -6.46
N SER A 110 -3.87 4.16 -6.20
CA SER A 110 -5.26 4.16 -5.74
C SER A 110 -6.28 3.55 -6.71
N ASN A 111 -5.93 3.24 -7.97
CA ASN A 111 -6.87 2.71 -8.98
C ASN A 111 -6.38 1.42 -9.66
N ASP A 112 -5.37 0.75 -9.08
CA ASP A 112 -4.83 -0.46 -9.68
C ASP A 112 -5.75 -1.67 -9.48
N LEU A 113 -5.59 -2.68 -10.33
CA LEU A 113 -6.23 -3.99 -10.21
C LEU A 113 -5.23 -5.00 -9.61
N ILE A 114 -5.64 -5.67 -8.53
CA ILE A 114 -4.81 -6.62 -7.80
C ILE A 114 -5.33 -8.05 -8.00
N LEU A 115 -4.45 -8.99 -8.32
CA LEU A 115 -4.77 -10.41 -8.42
C LEU A 115 -4.07 -11.19 -7.30
N ASP A 116 -4.85 -11.99 -6.57
CA ASP A 116 -4.34 -13.02 -5.66
C ASP A 116 -4.92 -14.38 -6.06
N PHE A 117 -4.07 -15.24 -6.61
CA PHE A 117 -4.47 -16.58 -7.08
C PHE A 117 -4.37 -17.67 -6.00
N HIS A 118 -4.04 -17.30 -4.77
CA HIS A 118 -4.03 -18.16 -3.59
C HIS A 118 -4.72 -17.45 -2.42
N ALA A 119 -5.97 -17.04 -2.66
CA ALA A 119 -6.69 -16.13 -1.78
C ALA A 119 -6.84 -16.67 -0.34
N GLY A 120 -6.95 -17.99 -0.17
CA GLY A 120 -7.16 -18.66 1.11
C GLY A 120 -8.34 -18.03 1.83
N SER A 121 -8.10 -17.51 3.03
CA SER A 121 -9.13 -16.83 3.82
C SER A 121 -9.57 -15.44 3.29
N GLY A 122 -9.15 -15.00 2.09
CA GLY A 122 -9.52 -13.68 1.55
C GLY A 122 -8.83 -12.49 2.22
N THR A 123 -7.63 -12.66 2.79
CA THR A 123 -6.92 -11.56 3.47
C THR A 123 -6.61 -10.39 2.54
N THR A 124 -6.28 -10.68 1.27
CA THR A 124 -5.94 -9.65 0.28
C THR A 124 -7.13 -8.75 -0.05
N GLY A 125 -8.33 -9.32 -0.28
CA GLY A 125 -9.54 -8.53 -0.51
C GLY A 125 -9.90 -7.65 0.69
N HIS A 126 -9.84 -8.20 1.92
CA HIS A 126 -10.05 -7.41 3.14
C HIS A 126 -9.04 -6.25 3.23
N ALA A 127 -7.76 -6.51 2.99
CA ALA A 127 -6.72 -5.47 3.03
C ALA A 127 -6.99 -4.34 2.03
N ILE A 128 -7.45 -4.66 0.83
CA ILE A 128 -7.76 -3.69 -0.22
C ILE A 128 -8.97 -2.84 0.12
N LEU A 129 -10.06 -3.46 0.59
CA LEU A 129 -11.25 -2.74 1.07
C LEU A 129 -10.90 -1.74 2.16
N LYS A 130 -10.11 -2.19 3.16
CA LYS A 130 -9.62 -1.33 4.23
C LYS A 130 -8.75 -0.18 3.72
N LEU A 131 -7.88 -0.44 2.73
CA LEU A 131 -6.99 0.58 2.19
C LEU A 131 -7.75 1.62 1.37
N ASN A 132 -8.72 1.20 0.56
CA ASN A 132 -9.60 2.11 -0.18
C ASN A 132 -10.38 3.03 0.77
N GLU A 133 -10.87 2.52 1.89
CA GLU A 133 -11.51 3.34 2.93
C GLU A 133 -10.50 4.32 3.57
N GLU A 134 -9.29 3.87 3.89
CA GLU A 134 -8.27 4.71 4.54
C GLU A 134 -7.76 5.86 3.65
N ASP A 135 -7.58 5.61 2.35
CA ASP A 135 -6.98 6.55 1.42
C ASP A 135 -7.92 7.12 0.35
N ASN A 136 -9.23 6.86 0.48
CA ASN A 136 -10.26 7.17 -0.52
C ASN A 136 -9.89 6.65 -1.92
N GLY A 137 -9.23 5.49 -1.97
CA GLY A 137 -8.87 4.80 -3.20
C GLY A 137 -10.03 4.02 -3.81
N ASN A 138 -9.81 3.54 -5.02
CA ASN A 138 -10.72 2.72 -5.81
C ASN A 138 -9.96 1.53 -6.44
N ARG A 139 -9.10 0.88 -5.64
CA ARG A 139 -8.38 -0.34 -6.06
C ARG A 139 -9.37 -1.47 -6.23
N GLN A 140 -9.22 -2.24 -7.29
CA GLN A 140 -10.04 -3.41 -7.57
C GLN A 140 -9.25 -4.68 -7.28
N PHE A 141 -9.95 -5.79 -7.04
CA PHE A 141 -9.28 -7.06 -6.79
C PHE A 141 -9.98 -8.26 -7.43
N ILE A 142 -9.19 -9.27 -7.77
CA ILE A 142 -9.62 -10.60 -8.17
C ILE A 142 -8.97 -11.59 -7.21
N LEU A 143 -9.79 -12.41 -6.56
CA LEU A 143 -9.36 -13.50 -5.70
C LEU A 143 -9.68 -14.82 -6.39
N VAL A 144 -8.68 -15.71 -6.47
CA VAL A 144 -8.87 -17.08 -6.95
C VAL A 144 -8.51 -18.04 -5.81
N GLU A 145 -9.39 -19.01 -5.59
CA GLU A 145 -9.19 -20.09 -4.62
C GLU A 145 -9.73 -21.38 -5.23
N GLN A 146 -9.06 -22.50 -4.93
CA GLN A 146 -9.34 -23.82 -5.50
C GLN A 146 -9.88 -24.82 -4.46
N LEU A 147 -9.66 -24.57 -3.17
CA LEU A 147 -10.12 -25.45 -2.10
C LEU A 147 -11.53 -25.05 -1.65
N ASN A 148 -12.49 -25.94 -1.81
CA ASN A 148 -13.91 -25.68 -1.51
C ASN A 148 -14.10 -25.14 -0.10
N GLU A 149 -13.43 -25.74 0.89
CA GLU A 149 -13.47 -25.30 2.29
C GLU A 149 -12.95 -23.88 2.50
N HIS A 150 -12.07 -23.38 1.62
CA HIS A 150 -11.54 -22.03 1.69
C HIS A 150 -12.40 -21.03 0.90
N ILE A 151 -13.04 -21.46 -0.18
CA ILE A 151 -13.90 -20.61 -1.03
C ILE A 151 -15.02 -20.01 -0.18
N ASP A 152 -15.74 -20.83 0.58
CA ASP A 152 -16.86 -20.38 1.42
C ASP A 152 -16.40 -19.34 2.46
N ILE A 153 -15.28 -19.62 3.12
CA ILE A 153 -14.68 -18.73 4.13
C ILE A 153 -14.23 -17.40 3.49
N CYS A 154 -13.64 -17.46 2.29
CA CYS A 154 -13.20 -16.29 1.55
C CYS A 154 -14.38 -15.38 1.21
N ILE A 155 -15.43 -15.96 0.61
CA ILE A 155 -16.67 -15.25 0.23
C ILE A 155 -17.30 -14.61 1.48
N GLU A 156 -17.53 -15.41 2.53
CA GLU A 156 -18.18 -14.92 3.75
C GLU A 156 -17.39 -13.81 4.41
N ARG A 157 -16.05 -13.93 4.49
CA ARG A 157 -15.21 -12.87 5.06
C ARG A 157 -15.39 -11.57 4.30
N ILE A 158 -15.33 -11.59 2.96
CA ILE A 158 -15.43 -10.36 2.15
C ILE A 158 -16.81 -9.74 2.31
N GLN A 159 -17.87 -10.54 2.26
CA GLN A 159 -19.25 -10.06 2.47
C GLN A 159 -19.41 -9.41 3.85
N LYS A 160 -18.96 -10.07 4.91
CA LYS A 160 -19.03 -9.51 6.27
C LYS A 160 -18.23 -8.24 6.45
N VAL A 161 -17.06 -8.13 5.81
CA VAL A 161 -16.25 -6.90 5.86
C VAL A 161 -16.97 -5.75 5.17
N ILE A 162 -17.58 -5.99 4.00
CA ILE A 162 -18.37 -4.99 3.28
C ILE A 162 -19.56 -4.53 4.13
N GLU A 163 -20.31 -5.47 4.71
CA GLU A 163 -21.47 -5.20 5.57
C GLU A 163 -21.08 -4.44 6.85
N GLN A 164 -20.09 -4.93 7.60
CA GLN A 164 -19.69 -4.36 8.90
C GLN A 164 -19.17 -2.92 8.77
N ASN A 165 -18.54 -2.59 7.65
CA ASN A 165 -17.98 -1.26 7.41
C ASN A 165 -18.89 -0.39 6.51
N ASN A 166 -20.10 -0.86 6.17
CA ASN A 166 -21.05 -0.18 5.28
C ASN A 166 -20.41 0.29 3.96
N ILE A 167 -19.54 -0.55 3.38
CA ILE A 167 -18.83 -0.22 2.15
C ILE A 167 -19.81 -0.35 0.98
N ASN A 168 -19.93 0.70 0.17
CA ASN A 168 -20.77 0.69 -1.03
C ASN A 168 -20.02 0.09 -2.23
N ASP A 169 -19.54 -1.14 -2.08
CA ASP A 169 -18.85 -1.91 -3.11
C ASP A 169 -19.57 -3.23 -3.40
N ASN A 170 -19.34 -3.74 -4.61
CA ASN A 170 -19.91 -5.01 -5.06
C ASN A 170 -18.83 -6.10 -5.08
N PHE A 171 -19.12 -7.25 -4.50
CA PHE A 171 -18.31 -8.47 -4.64
C PHE A 171 -19.12 -9.53 -5.38
N THR A 172 -18.54 -10.11 -6.43
CA THR A 172 -19.19 -11.15 -7.25
C THR A 172 -18.35 -12.43 -7.22
N TYR A 173 -18.98 -13.54 -6.88
CA TYR A 173 -18.39 -14.87 -6.98
C TYR A 173 -18.66 -15.46 -8.36
N LEU A 174 -17.61 -16.05 -8.97
CA LEU A 174 -17.68 -16.78 -10.23
C LEU A 174 -17.03 -18.14 -10.05
N GLU A 175 -17.66 -19.18 -10.57
CA GLU A 175 -17.12 -20.54 -10.58
C GLU A 175 -16.93 -21.01 -12.02
N PRO A 176 -15.78 -21.61 -12.38
CA PRO A 176 -15.62 -22.25 -13.67
C PRO A 176 -16.68 -23.34 -13.87
N LYS A 177 -17.43 -23.25 -14.97
CA LYS A 177 -18.42 -24.27 -15.32
C LYS A 177 -17.72 -25.63 -15.49
N LYS A 178 -18.25 -26.70 -14.91
CA LYS A 178 -17.74 -28.08 -15.03
C LYS A 178 -17.88 -28.61 -16.47
N TYR A 179 -17.00 -28.22 -17.40
CA TYR A 179 -16.98 -28.73 -18.77
C TYR A 179 -15.56 -28.90 -19.31
N ASN A 180 -15.03 -30.11 -19.19
CA ASN A 180 -13.90 -30.63 -19.98
C ASN A 180 -14.14 -32.09 -20.45
N GLN A 181 -15.39 -32.55 -20.54
CA GLN A 181 -15.72 -33.89 -21.06
C GLN A 181 -16.14 -33.91 -22.55
N THR A 182 -16.12 -32.78 -23.26
CA THR A 182 -16.62 -32.67 -24.64
C THR A 182 -15.68 -31.93 -25.60
N PHE A 183 -14.46 -31.59 -25.20
CA PHE A 183 -13.50 -30.86 -26.06
C PHE A 183 -12.13 -31.56 -26.13
N ILE A 184 -12.16 -32.87 -26.33
CA ILE A 184 -11.07 -33.61 -26.97
C ILE A 184 -11.73 -34.50 -28.03
N GLU A 185 -11.87 -33.98 -29.24
CA GLU A 185 -11.95 -34.79 -30.47
C GLU A 185 -10.53 -34.91 -31.05
#